data_AF-A0A6A4V391-F1
#
_entry.id   AF-A0A6A4V391-F1
#
_cell.length_a   1.000
_cell.length_b   1.000
_cell.length_c   1.000
_cell.angle_alpha   90.00
_cell.angle_beta   90.00
_cell.angle_gamma   90.00
#
_symmetry.space_group_name_H-M   'P 1'
#
loop_
_entity.id
_entity.type
_entity.pdbx_description
1 polymer ?
#
loop_
_entity_poly.entity_id
_entity_poly.type
_entity_poly.pdbx_seq_one_letter_code
_entity_poly.pdbx_strand_id
1 'polypeptide(L)'
;MLCHRSEGCLKWSRRAEGPAAVLCYLWPTDSADNPLTTTAETVYQFIIPPGYVRSPFDRRVAYGGHRGKTLGGYGIIARCRQDDPRAIPAFPTTDEQLRGLISLPFENYWTGLNDIKEEGVFRDLFNERNITLNPEWYQDVPRNFFVSAYSGRSDCVLVKVKLGLMNRNCGLTAEGYVCEYWL
;
A
#
# COMPACT_ATOMS: atom_id res chain seq x y z
N MET A 1 3.30 -14.55 13.95
CA MET A 1 2.80 -15.83 14.50
C MET A 1 2.23 -16.60 13.32
N LEU A 2 2.97 -17.61 12.82
CA LEU A 2 2.58 -18.43 11.65
C LEU A 2 1.43 -19.37 12.04
N CYS A 3 0.59 -19.78 11.08
CA CYS A 3 -0.49 -20.74 11.35
C CYS A 3 0.08 -22.05 11.90
N HIS A 4 -0.54 -22.54 12.98
CA HIS A 4 -0.14 -23.76 13.65
C HIS A 4 -0.62 -24.99 12.85
N ARG A 5 0.23 -26.02 12.79
CA ARG A 5 -0.14 -27.37 12.36
C ARG A 5 -1.32 -27.85 13.23
N SER A 6 -2.46 -28.19 12.63
CA SER A 6 -3.50 -28.99 13.29
C SER A 6 -3.32 -30.45 12.88
N GLU A 7 -3.52 -31.38 13.81
CA GLU A 7 -3.39 -32.83 13.55
C GLU A 7 -4.62 -33.44 12.84
N GLY A 8 -5.52 -32.60 12.30
CA GLY A 8 -6.66 -33.03 11.51
C GLY A 8 -6.38 -32.95 9.99
N CYS A 9 -6.89 -33.92 9.23
CA CYS A 9 -6.69 -34.10 7.78
C CYS A 9 -7.28 -32.97 6.89
N LEU A 10 -6.86 -31.72 7.08
CA LEU A 10 -7.21 -30.58 6.24
C LEU A 10 -5.98 -30.16 5.44
N LYS A 11 -6.01 -30.35 4.11
CA LYS A 11 -4.92 -29.96 3.20
C LYS A 11 -5.33 -28.76 2.35
N TRP A 12 -4.41 -27.81 2.24
CA TRP A 12 -4.58 -26.58 1.47
C TRP A 12 -3.71 -26.63 0.22
N SER A 13 -4.20 -26.13 -0.92
CA SER A 13 -3.35 -25.93 -2.10
C SER A 13 -3.61 -24.58 -2.77
N ARG A 14 -2.63 -24.09 -3.54
CA ARG A 14 -2.85 -23.00 -4.49
C ARG A 14 -3.54 -23.56 -5.72
N ARG A 15 -4.50 -22.81 -6.25
CA ARG A 15 -5.01 -23.08 -7.60
C ARG A 15 -3.96 -22.67 -8.61
N ALA A 16 -3.60 -23.53 -9.54
CA ALA A 16 -2.55 -23.23 -10.52
C ALA A 16 -2.95 -22.09 -11.48
N GLU A 17 -4.26 -21.90 -11.74
CA GLU A 17 -4.76 -20.96 -12.76
C GLU A 17 -6.09 -20.28 -12.37
N GLY A 18 -6.37 -19.13 -13.01
CA GLY A 18 -7.58 -18.32 -12.85
C GLY A 18 -7.47 -17.14 -11.86
N PRO A 19 -8.53 -16.31 -11.71
CA PRO A 19 -8.52 -15.09 -10.87
C PRO A 19 -8.31 -15.33 -9.36
N ALA A 20 -8.28 -16.59 -8.95
CA ALA A 20 -8.03 -17.05 -7.59
C ALA A 20 -6.74 -17.87 -7.43
N ALA A 21 -5.83 -17.85 -8.42
CA ALA A 21 -4.55 -18.57 -8.39
C ALA A 21 -3.62 -18.20 -7.20
N VAL A 22 -3.95 -17.11 -6.49
CA VAL A 22 -3.22 -16.61 -5.32
C VAL A 22 -3.88 -16.95 -3.99
N LEU A 23 -5.02 -17.64 -3.99
CA LEU A 23 -5.78 -18.01 -2.79
C LEU A 23 -5.53 -19.47 -2.41
N CYS A 24 -5.50 -19.74 -1.10
CA CYS A 24 -5.46 -21.10 -0.58
C CYS A 24 -6.87 -21.65 -0.57
N TYR A 25 -7.08 -22.78 -1.25
CA TYR A 25 -8.35 -23.49 -1.24
C TYR A 25 -8.31 -24.64 -0.24
N LEU A 26 -9.38 -24.74 0.55
CA LEU A 26 -9.65 -25.92 1.35
C LEU A 26 -10.36 -26.94 0.47
N TRP A 27 -9.73 -28.10 0.27
CA TRP A 27 -10.34 -29.19 -0.47
C TRP A 27 -11.17 -30.07 0.47
N PRO A 28 -12.40 -30.45 0.09
CA PRO A 28 -13.08 -31.59 0.70
C PRO A 28 -12.19 -32.82 0.57
N THR A 29 -12.17 -33.68 1.58
CA THR A 29 -11.24 -34.81 1.72
C THR A 29 -11.26 -35.80 0.53
N ASP A 30 -12.35 -35.83 -0.24
CA ASP A 30 -12.64 -36.91 -1.19
C ASP A 30 -12.80 -36.43 -2.65
N SER A 31 -12.35 -35.23 -3.00
CA SER A 31 -12.42 -34.75 -4.39
C SER A 31 -11.41 -35.48 -5.28
N ALA A 32 -11.90 -36.16 -6.32
CA ALA A 32 -11.08 -36.84 -7.33
C ALA A 32 -10.21 -35.86 -8.17
N ASP A 33 -10.55 -34.56 -8.13
CA ASP A 33 -9.79 -33.48 -8.77
C ASP A 33 -8.71 -32.88 -7.85
N ASN A 34 -8.45 -33.49 -6.69
CA ASN A 34 -7.49 -32.99 -5.72
C ASN A 34 -6.04 -33.30 -6.17
N PRO A 35 -5.22 -32.30 -6.55
CA PRO A 35 -3.84 -32.52 -7.01
C PRO A 35 -2.86 -32.95 -5.89
N LEU A 36 -3.34 -33.08 -4.64
CA LEU A 36 -2.54 -33.34 -3.43
C LEU A 36 -2.15 -34.81 -3.18
N THR A 37 -2.11 -35.65 -4.23
CA THR A 37 -1.33 -36.90 -4.22
C THR A 37 0.15 -36.65 -4.49
N THR A 38 0.52 -35.45 -4.91
CA THR A 38 1.92 -34.98 -4.95
C THR A 38 2.30 -34.30 -3.62
N THR A 39 3.58 -34.37 -3.27
CA THR A 39 4.17 -33.90 -1.99
C THR A 39 3.63 -32.52 -1.57
N ALA A 40 3.13 -32.42 -0.34
CA ALA A 40 2.56 -31.19 0.20
C ALA A 40 3.60 -30.05 0.19
N GLU A 41 3.43 -29.06 -0.69
CA GLU A 41 4.22 -27.83 -0.66
C GLU A 41 3.81 -26.97 0.55
N THR A 42 4.80 -26.35 1.20
CA THR A 42 4.52 -25.42 2.30
C THR A 42 3.96 -24.13 1.75
N VAL A 43 2.69 -23.83 2.04
CA VAL A 43 2.03 -22.60 1.60
C VAL A 43 2.12 -21.53 2.68
N TYR A 44 2.89 -20.46 2.41
CA TYR A 44 2.97 -19.29 3.29
C TYR A 44 1.88 -18.27 2.93
N GLN A 45 1.02 -17.94 3.88
CA GLN A 45 0.12 -16.78 3.77
C GLN A 45 0.74 -15.60 4.51
N PHE A 46 0.86 -14.46 3.83
CA PHE A 46 1.27 -13.22 4.48
C PHE A 46 0.14 -12.72 5.36
N ILE A 47 0.41 -12.65 6.66
CA ILE A 47 -0.50 -12.08 7.65
C ILE A 47 -0.40 -10.56 7.51
N ILE A 48 -1.51 -9.94 7.17
CA ILE A 48 -1.63 -8.48 7.14
C ILE A 48 -1.48 -7.97 8.58
N PRO A 49 -0.55 -7.06 8.88
CA PRO A 49 -0.39 -6.54 10.22
C PRO A 49 -1.67 -5.87 10.74
N PRO A 50 -1.92 -5.87 12.07
CA PRO A 50 -3.07 -5.15 12.64
C PRO A 50 -3.10 -3.69 12.20
N GLY A 51 -4.27 -3.21 11.79
CA GLY A 51 -4.45 -1.83 11.29
C GLY A 51 -4.11 -1.62 9.81
N TYR A 52 -3.56 -2.63 9.13
CA TYR A 52 -3.35 -2.59 7.69
C TYR A 52 -4.55 -3.22 6.95
N VAL A 53 -4.89 -2.64 5.81
CA VAL A 53 -5.94 -3.12 4.92
C VAL A 53 -5.31 -3.51 3.60
N ARG A 54 -5.57 -4.74 3.13
CA ARG A 54 -5.09 -5.18 1.82
C ARG A 54 -5.63 -4.27 0.73
N SER A 55 -4.79 -3.89 -0.22
CA SER A 55 -5.24 -3.14 -1.38
C SER A 55 -6.29 -3.96 -2.16
N PRO A 56 -7.43 -3.36 -2.54
CA PRO A 56 -8.45 -4.03 -3.33
C PRO A 56 -8.01 -4.28 -4.78
N PHE A 57 -6.97 -3.59 -5.25
CA PHE A 57 -6.49 -3.64 -6.64
C PHE A 57 -5.11 -4.28 -6.80
N ASP A 58 -4.26 -4.29 -5.76
CA ASP A 58 -2.99 -5.06 -5.77
C ASP A 58 -2.91 -5.96 -4.53
N ARG A 59 -3.03 -7.26 -4.77
CA ARG A 59 -3.04 -8.29 -3.72
C ARG A 59 -1.72 -8.44 -2.97
N ARG A 60 -0.62 -7.82 -3.43
CA ARG A 60 0.72 -7.89 -2.84
C ARG A 60 1.02 -6.75 -1.86
N VAL A 61 0.12 -5.77 -1.73
CA VAL A 61 0.33 -4.63 -0.83
C VAL A 61 -0.85 -4.45 0.11
N ALA A 62 -0.54 -4.05 1.34
CA ALA A 62 -1.51 -3.59 2.32
C ALA A 62 -1.10 -2.20 2.83
N TYR A 63 -2.09 -1.37 3.16
CA TYR A 63 -1.89 -0.01 3.62
C TYR A 63 -2.43 0.17 5.04
N GLY A 64 -1.62 0.75 5.93
CA GLY A 64 -1.99 1.10 7.30
C GLY A 64 -2.02 2.61 7.47
N GLY A 65 -3.15 3.15 7.92
CA GLY A 65 -3.29 4.57 8.22
C GLY A 65 -3.01 4.83 9.70
N HIS A 66 -2.02 5.67 9.99
CA HIS A 66 -1.61 5.99 11.36
C HIS A 66 -2.04 7.41 11.70
N ARG A 67 -3.02 7.55 12.62
CA ARG A 67 -3.53 8.84 13.10
C ARG A 67 -2.51 9.53 14.01
N GLY A 68 -2.28 10.80 13.78
CA GLY A 68 -1.43 11.65 14.61
C GLY A 68 -0.89 12.82 13.81
N LYS A 69 -0.93 14.02 14.39
CA LYS A 69 -0.39 15.23 13.73
C LYS A 69 1.08 15.00 13.36
N THR A 70 1.33 14.92 12.06
CA THR A 70 2.62 14.50 11.50
C THR A 70 3.01 15.45 10.37
N LEU A 71 4.29 15.79 10.32
CA LEU A 71 4.90 16.54 9.22
C LEU A 71 5.16 15.62 8.03
N GLY A 72 5.18 16.19 6.83
CA GLY A 72 5.55 15.50 5.62
C GLY A 72 7.05 15.17 5.55
N GLY A 73 7.44 14.42 4.52
CA GLY A 73 8.85 14.20 4.18
C GLY A 73 9.51 13.06 4.95
N TYR A 74 10.84 13.06 4.98
CA TYR A 74 11.67 11.93 5.43
C TYR A 74 11.36 11.40 6.84
N GLY A 75 10.80 12.23 7.73
CA GLY A 75 10.42 11.82 9.08
C GLY A 75 9.36 10.70 9.11
N ILE A 76 8.57 10.54 8.04
CA ILE A 76 7.56 9.48 7.93
C ILE A 76 8.21 8.09 7.90
N ILE A 77 9.43 7.97 7.36
CA ILE A 77 10.16 6.68 7.30
C ILE A 77 10.34 6.10 8.70
N ALA A 78 10.84 6.91 9.63
CA ALA A 78 11.07 6.50 11.01
C ALA A 78 9.76 6.12 11.71
N ARG A 79 8.68 6.84 11.43
CA ARG A 79 7.35 6.57 12.00
C ARG A 79 6.78 5.23 11.52
N CYS A 80 6.80 4.96 10.22
CA CYS A 80 6.36 3.67 9.70
C CYS A 80 7.16 2.50 10.28
N ARG A 81 8.49 2.65 10.41
CA ARG A 81 9.35 1.63 11.02
C ARG A 81 9.10 1.43 12.52
N GLN A 82 8.65 2.47 13.22
CA GLN A 82 8.26 2.38 14.63
C GLN A 82 6.97 1.59 14.79
N ASP A 83 6.01 1.74 13.86
CA ASP A 83 4.75 1.00 13.89
C ASP A 83 4.90 -0.46 13.46
N ASP A 84 5.66 -0.72 12.39
CA ASP A 84 6.08 -2.06 11.98
C ASP A 84 7.51 -1.98 11.41
N PRO A 85 8.49 -2.72 11.95
CA PRO A 85 9.88 -2.68 11.48
C PRO A 85 10.06 -2.98 10.00
N ARG A 86 9.08 -3.59 9.32
CA ARG A 86 9.10 -3.92 7.89
C ARG A 86 8.31 -2.94 7.03
N ALA A 87 7.45 -2.12 7.61
CA ALA A 87 6.67 -1.14 6.86
C ALA A 87 7.52 0.06 6.41
N ILE A 88 7.09 0.66 5.31
CA ILE A 88 7.66 1.88 4.73
C ILE A 88 6.55 2.88 4.43
N PRO A 89 6.85 4.18 4.21
CA PRO A 89 5.84 5.12 3.75
C PRO A 89 5.15 4.61 2.49
N ALA A 90 3.82 4.77 2.39
CA ALA A 90 3.06 4.27 1.26
C ALA A 90 3.50 4.92 -0.05
N PHE A 91 3.94 4.12 -1.00
CA PHE A 91 4.59 4.55 -2.22
C PHE A 91 4.04 3.73 -3.40
N PRO A 92 2.86 4.09 -3.92
CA PRO A 92 2.26 3.37 -5.02
C PRO A 92 3.05 3.61 -6.31
N THR A 93 3.55 2.52 -6.91
CA THR A 93 4.36 2.55 -8.14
C THR A 93 3.59 2.15 -9.40
N THR A 94 2.36 1.67 -9.23
CA THR A 94 1.47 1.27 -10.32
C THR A 94 0.10 1.92 -10.16
N ASP A 95 -0.64 2.02 -11.26
CA ASP A 95 -2.03 2.50 -11.28
C ASP A 95 -2.92 1.73 -10.30
N GLU A 96 -2.72 0.41 -10.20
CA GLU A 96 -3.46 -0.45 -9.28
C GLU A 96 -3.16 -0.11 -7.83
N GLN A 97 -1.88 0.05 -7.49
CA GLN A 97 -1.45 0.42 -6.15
C GLN A 97 -2.02 1.78 -5.75
N LEU A 98 -2.01 2.72 -6.69
CA LEU A 98 -2.48 4.06 -6.42
C LEU A 98 -4.00 4.13 -6.30
N ARG A 99 -4.75 3.45 -7.19
CA ARG A 99 -6.20 3.27 -7.05
C ARG A 99 -6.55 2.61 -5.71
N GLY A 100 -5.74 1.64 -5.29
CA GLY A 100 -5.80 1.03 -3.96
C GLY A 100 -5.68 2.07 -2.86
N LEU A 101 -4.60 2.86 -2.88
CA LEU A 101 -4.33 3.88 -1.87
C LEU A 101 -5.43 4.94 -1.78
N ILE A 102 -5.87 5.50 -2.91
CA ILE A 102 -6.87 6.59 -2.94
C ILE A 102 -8.29 6.10 -2.63
N SER A 103 -8.57 4.80 -2.82
CA SER A 103 -9.88 4.21 -2.48
C SER A 103 -10.08 3.99 -0.99
N LEU A 104 -9.00 4.03 -0.20
CA LEU A 104 -9.07 3.85 1.25
C LEU A 104 -9.48 5.16 1.95
N PRO A 105 -10.16 5.07 3.12
CA PRO A 105 -10.75 6.22 3.80
C PRO A 105 -9.71 7.07 4.56
N PHE A 106 -8.62 7.46 3.90
CA PHE A 106 -7.58 8.30 4.46
C PHE A 106 -7.92 9.78 4.23
N GLU A 107 -8.22 10.51 5.31
CA GLU A 107 -8.73 11.89 5.26
C GLU A 107 -7.68 12.90 4.77
N ASN A 108 -6.59 13.11 5.50
CA ASN A 108 -5.43 13.91 5.09
C ASN A 108 -4.15 13.22 5.59
N TYR A 109 -3.63 12.23 4.87
CA TYR A 109 -2.51 11.41 5.34
C TYR A 109 -1.33 11.52 4.39
N TRP A 110 -0.15 11.79 4.95
CA TRP A 110 1.08 11.82 4.16
C TRP A 110 1.41 10.47 3.56
N THR A 111 2.03 10.48 2.37
CA THR A 111 2.52 9.28 1.69
C THR A 111 4.05 9.35 1.56
N GLY A 112 4.63 8.34 0.91
CA GLY A 112 6.04 8.29 0.51
C GLY A 112 6.37 9.11 -0.74
N LEU A 113 5.38 9.67 -1.43
CA LEU A 113 5.57 10.43 -2.67
C LEU A 113 6.05 11.85 -2.38
N ASN A 114 7.09 12.29 -3.09
CA ASN A 114 7.68 13.62 -2.91
C ASN A 114 8.46 14.06 -4.15
N ASP A 115 8.72 15.37 -4.29
CA ASP A 115 9.62 15.96 -5.30
C ASP A 115 10.66 16.91 -4.66
N ILE A 116 10.99 16.69 -3.38
CA ILE A 116 11.88 17.51 -2.54
C ILE A 116 13.25 17.80 -3.19
N LYS A 117 13.82 16.81 -3.89
CA LYS A 117 15.15 16.93 -4.48
C LYS A 117 15.15 17.69 -5.81
N GLU A 118 14.07 17.58 -6.57
CA GLU A 118 13.99 18.03 -7.94
C GLU A 118 12.52 18.25 -8.29
N GLU A 119 12.13 19.52 -8.38
CA GLU A 119 10.75 19.95 -8.65
C GLU A 119 10.17 19.25 -9.89
N GLY A 120 9.00 18.64 -9.72
CA GLY A 120 8.32 17.92 -10.81
C GLY A 120 8.86 16.52 -11.08
N VAL A 121 9.93 16.08 -10.41
CA VAL A 121 10.42 14.70 -10.46
C VAL A 121 10.05 13.97 -9.18
N PHE A 122 8.89 13.30 -9.21
CA PHE A 122 8.37 12.56 -8.08
C PHE A 122 9.17 11.29 -7.79
N ARG A 123 9.43 11.04 -6.51
CA ARG A 123 10.30 9.99 -5.98
C ARG A 123 9.71 9.34 -4.74
N ASP A 124 10.26 8.17 -4.40
CA ASP A 124 10.05 7.54 -3.10
C ASP A 124 10.88 8.24 -2.03
N LEU A 125 10.29 8.50 -0.86
CA LEU A 125 11.05 8.89 0.32
C LEU A 125 12.01 7.78 0.77
N PHE A 126 11.64 6.51 0.60
CA PHE A 126 12.40 5.38 1.16
C PHE A 126 13.59 4.97 0.30
N ASN A 127 13.42 4.78 -1.02
CA ASN A 127 14.47 4.31 -1.92
C ASN A 127 14.86 5.30 -3.03
N GLU A 128 14.26 6.50 -3.04
CA GLU A 128 14.53 7.59 -4.00
C GLU A 128 14.27 7.24 -5.48
N ARG A 129 13.55 6.15 -5.75
CA ARG A 129 13.18 5.75 -7.10
C ARG A 129 12.19 6.76 -7.69
N ASN A 130 12.46 7.20 -8.92
CA ASN A 130 11.54 8.05 -9.68
C ASN A 130 10.23 7.30 -9.98
N ILE A 131 9.11 8.03 -9.89
CA ILE A 131 7.83 7.59 -10.41
C ILE A 131 7.27 8.62 -11.38
N THR A 132 6.63 8.11 -12.43
CA THR A 132 5.74 8.88 -13.27
C THR A 132 4.34 8.89 -12.65
N LEU A 133 3.91 10.06 -12.15
CA LEU A 133 2.53 10.25 -11.70
C LEU A 133 1.64 10.68 -12.88
N ASN A 134 0.61 9.90 -13.20
CA ASN A 134 -0.35 10.29 -14.23
C ASN A 134 -1.29 11.40 -13.67
N PRO A 135 -1.51 12.51 -14.40
CA PRO A 135 -2.43 13.57 -14.00
C PRO A 135 -3.85 13.12 -13.65
N GLU A 136 -4.32 11.99 -14.18
CA GLU A 136 -5.65 11.43 -13.88
C GLU A 136 -5.78 10.89 -12.43
N TRP A 137 -4.66 10.68 -11.74
CA TRP A 137 -4.65 10.15 -10.38
C TRP A 137 -4.99 11.19 -9.31
N TYR A 138 -5.14 12.44 -9.72
CA TYR A 138 -5.56 13.57 -8.92
C TYR A 138 -7.08 13.73 -9.10
N GLN A 139 -7.84 12.82 -8.50
CA GLN A 139 -9.25 12.56 -8.85
C GLN A 139 -10.24 13.72 -8.65
N ASP A 140 -9.92 14.79 -7.89
CA ASP A 140 -10.90 15.85 -7.70
C ASP A 140 -10.29 17.22 -7.35
N VAL A 141 -9.53 17.80 -8.27
CA VAL A 141 -9.39 19.26 -8.30
C VAL A 141 -10.28 19.76 -9.44
N PRO A 142 -11.40 20.47 -9.18
CA PRO A 142 -12.36 20.93 -10.18
C PRO A 142 -11.82 21.84 -11.29
N ARG A 143 -10.50 22.02 -11.42
CA ARG A 143 -9.85 22.92 -12.37
C ARG A 143 -8.44 22.49 -12.82
N ASN A 144 -8.01 21.22 -12.67
CA ASN A 144 -6.59 20.86 -12.90
C ASN A 144 -5.62 21.84 -12.21
N PHE A 145 -6.07 22.46 -11.12
CA PHE A 145 -5.32 23.51 -10.45
C PHE A 145 -4.43 22.80 -9.44
N PHE A 146 -3.29 22.39 -9.94
CA PHE A 146 -2.08 22.35 -9.14
C PHE A 146 -1.83 23.77 -8.60
N VAL A 147 -2.56 24.20 -7.56
CA VAL A 147 -2.38 25.54 -6.95
C VAL A 147 -0.96 25.67 -6.35
N SER A 148 -0.14 24.62 -6.38
CA SER A 148 1.27 24.69 -6.01
C SER A 148 2.15 23.60 -6.64
N ALA A 149 1.93 23.15 -7.89
CA ALA A 149 2.84 22.17 -8.56
C ALA A 149 4.29 22.62 -8.62
N TYR A 150 4.48 23.95 -8.55
CA TYR A 150 5.72 24.64 -8.84
C TYR A 150 5.89 25.83 -7.89
N SER A 151 5.24 25.82 -6.72
CA SER A 151 5.78 26.64 -5.64
C SER A 151 6.86 25.77 -5.03
N GLY A 152 8.13 26.16 -5.15
CA GLY A 152 9.29 25.39 -4.63
C GLY A 152 9.33 25.32 -3.11
N ARG A 153 8.20 24.93 -2.53
CA ARG A 153 7.78 24.86 -1.14
C ARG A 153 6.72 23.78 -0.94
N SER A 154 6.18 23.15 -1.98
CA SER A 154 5.15 22.11 -1.88
C SER A 154 5.69 20.85 -2.52
N ASP A 155 6.46 20.10 -1.74
CA ASP A 155 7.27 19.00 -2.27
C ASP A 155 6.87 17.63 -1.69
N CYS A 156 5.82 17.59 -0.86
CA CYS A 156 5.33 16.39 -0.19
C CYS A 156 3.89 16.10 -0.57
N VAL A 157 3.58 14.82 -0.80
CA VAL A 157 2.25 14.41 -1.26
C VAL A 157 1.47 13.73 -0.13
N LEU A 158 0.20 14.09 -0.01
CA LEU A 158 -0.77 13.41 0.84
C LEU A 158 -1.89 12.79 0.01
N VAL A 159 -2.51 11.75 0.57
CA VAL A 159 -3.79 11.22 0.08
C VAL A 159 -4.93 11.84 0.88
N LYS A 160 -6.02 12.15 0.17
CA LYS A 160 -7.24 12.71 0.73
C LYS A 160 -8.48 12.05 0.18
N VAL A 161 -9.36 11.65 1.10
CA VAL A 161 -10.64 11.04 0.78
C VAL A 161 -11.41 11.93 -0.20
N LYS A 162 -11.94 11.31 -1.26
CA LYS A 162 -12.65 11.94 -2.39
C LYS A 162 -11.79 12.82 -3.31
N LEU A 163 -10.59 13.27 -2.91
CA LEU A 163 -9.75 14.14 -3.74
C LEU A 163 -8.54 13.44 -4.38
N GLY A 164 -8.18 12.23 -3.92
CA GLY A 164 -7.04 11.48 -4.44
C GLY A 164 -5.72 11.97 -3.84
N LEU A 165 -4.73 12.29 -4.69
CA LEU A 165 -3.44 12.82 -4.28
C LEU A 165 -3.41 14.36 -4.24
N MET A 166 -2.58 14.93 -3.37
CA MET A 166 -2.41 16.37 -3.24
C MET A 166 -0.99 16.75 -2.80
N ASN A 167 -0.32 17.62 -3.55
CA ASN A 167 1.00 18.16 -3.18
C ASN A 167 0.87 19.33 -2.17
N ARG A 168 1.74 19.37 -1.17
CA ARG A 168 1.72 20.30 -0.03
C ARG A 168 3.11 20.53 0.54
N ASN A 169 3.25 21.64 1.25
CA ASN A 169 4.47 21.92 2.00
C ASN A 169 4.72 20.86 3.08
N CYS A 170 5.91 20.27 3.04
CA CYS A 170 6.33 19.21 3.97
C CYS A 170 6.29 19.64 5.45
N GLY A 171 6.44 20.94 5.73
CA GLY A 171 6.36 21.53 7.07
C GLY A 171 4.93 21.71 7.60
N LEU A 172 3.90 21.38 6.81
CA LEU A 172 2.52 21.37 7.30
C LEU A 172 2.23 20.08 8.08
N THR A 173 1.39 20.19 9.09
CA THR A 173 0.87 19.02 9.79
C THR A 173 -0.35 18.47 9.06
N ALA A 174 -0.35 17.17 8.76
CA ALA A 174 -1.53 16.45 8.31
C ALA A 174 -2.15 15.64 9.47
N GLU A 175 -3.21 14.89 9.20
CA GLU A 175 -3.91 14.10 10.22
C GLU A 175 -3.20 12.77 10.54
N GLY A 176 -2.28 12.36 9.69
CA GLY A 176 -1.54 11.13 9.84
C GLY A 176 -0.58 10.88 8.69
N TYR A 177 -0.15 9.63 8.59
CA TYR A 177 0.67 9.11 7.51
C TYR A 177 0.21 7.70 7.16
N VAL A 178 0.38 7.33 5.90
CA VAL A 178 0.09 5.99 5.41
C VAL A 178 1.39 5.23 5.27
N CYS A 179 1.41 4.02 5.81
CA CYS A 179 2.49 3.07 5.60
C CYS A 179 2.01 1.95 4.69
N GLU A 180 2.89 1.39 3.87
CA GLU A 180 2.64 0.18 3.10
C GLU A 180 3.44 -0.99 3.65
N TYR A 181 2.85 -2.18 3.48
CA TYR A 181 3.40 -3.45 3.85
C TYR A 181 3.27 -4.41 2.66
N TRP A 182 4.40 -4.94 2.21
CA TRP A 182 4.45 -5.91 1.12
C TRP A 182 4.17 -7.32 1.65
N LEU A 183 3.19 -7.96 1.02
CA LEU A 183 2.75 -9.35 1.21
C LEU A 183 3.55 -10.24 0.25
#